data_AF-A0A8J8C4E4-F1
#
_entry.id   AF-A0A8J8C4E4-F1
#
_cell.length_a   1.000
_cell.length_b   1.000
_cell.length_c   1.000
_cell.angle_alpha   90.00
_cell.angle_beta   90.00
_cell.angle_gamma   90.00
#
_symmetry.space_group_name_H-M   'P 1'
#
loop_
_entity.id
_entity.type
_entity.pdbx_description
1 polymer ?
#
loop_
_entity_poly.entity_id
_entity_poly.type
_entity_poly.pdbx_seq_one_letter_code
_entity_poly.pdbx_strand_id
1 'polypeptide(L)'
;MFPWGHLAFGYVLYSLTRRALGVNTIAGREVIVLALATQLPDLVDKPLSWSLSVFPSGYAVAHSVFVAVPLGLAALAVGWKYDRVRLGLAVLVGWWSHLVGDVMLAVLTGGAYTVTRVLWPVVVLPGSHSELSFVEKFVYYVGEFIELLGSSAGPYVFAIYFGPLLLAAILWLADGAPVVRELWDWAADPH
;
A
#
# COMPACT_ATOMS: atom_id res chain seq x y z
N MET A 1 -0.67 -0.94 -7.66
CA MET A 1 -1.21 -2.31 -7.50
C MET A 1 -2.70 -2.18 -7.18
N PHE A 2 -3.41 -3.27 -6.88
CA PHE A 2 -4.74 -3.13 -6.25
C PHE A 2 -4.60 -2.85 -4.74
N PRO A 3 -5.63 -2.26 -4.09
CA PRO A 3 -5.61 -1.92 -2.65
C PRO A 3 -5.16 -3.08 -1.74
N TRP A 4 -5.69 -4.28 -1.98
CA TRP A 4 -5.33 -5.47 -1.20
C TRP A 4 -3.88 -5.91 -1.42
N GLY A 5 -3.32 -5.67 -2.61
CA GLY A 5 -1.92 -5.94 -2.90
C GLY A 5 -1.00 -5.04 -2.08
N HIS A 6 -1.32 -3.74 -2.00
CA HIS A 6 -0.56 -2.79 -1.17
C HIS A 6 -0.64 -3.16 0.31
N LEU A 7 -1.83 -3.50 0.79
CA LEU A 7 -2.03 -3.95 2.17
C LEU A 7 -1.21 -5.21 2.47
N ALA A 8 -1.30 -6.23 1.62
CA ALA A 8 -0.58 -7.48 1.80
C ALA A 8 0.93 -7.28 1.79
N PHE A 9 1.46 -6.55 0.79
CA PHE A 9 2.88 -6.28 0.67
C PHE A 9 3.42 -5.46 1.85
N GLY A 10 2.71 -4.41 2.24
CA GLY A 10 3.07 -3.61 3.41
C GLY A 10 3.02 -4.40 4.71
N TYR A 11 2.02 -5.28 4.88
CA TYR A 11 1.91 -6.15 6.05
C TYR A 11 3.06 -7.16 6.14
N VAL A 12 3.40 -7.82 5.03
CA VAL A 12 4.54 -8.74 4.97
C VAL A 12 5.82 -8.02 5.38
N LEU A 13 6.11 -6.87 4.78
CA LEU A 13 7.32 -6.09 5.11
C LEU A 13 7.32 -5.64 6.58
N TYR A 14 6.18 -5.20 7.10
CA TYR A 14 6.08 -4.78 8.49
C TYR A 14 6.29 -5.94 9.45
N SER A 15 5.62 -7.07 9.26
CA SER A 15 5.77 -8.27 10.10
C SER A 15 7.21 -8.77 10.10
N LEU A 16 7.85 -8.87 8.92
CA LEU A 16 9.25 -9.26 8.81
C LEU A 16 10.20 -8.25 9.46
N THR A 17 9.93 -6.94 9.32
CA THR A 17 10.73 -5.90 10.00
C THR A 17 10.62 -6.03 11.52
N ARG A 18 9.42 -6.27 12.06
CA ARG A 18 9.21 -6.44 13.50
C ARG A 18 9.93 -7.68 14.04
N ARG A 19 9.87 -8.78 13.29
CA ARG A 19 10.59 -10.02 13.61
C ARG A 19 12.11 -9.83 13.58
N ALA A 20 12.63 -9.15 12.56
CA ALA A 20 14.06 -8.83 12.46
C ALA A 20 14.55 -7.95 13.62
N LEU A 21 13.66 -7.11 14.18
CA LEU A 21 13.93 -6.31 15.37
C LEU A 21 13.70 -7.07 16.69
N GLY A 22 13.48 -8.40 16.64
CA GLY A 22 13.29 -9.24 17.83
C GLY A 22 11.94 -9.08 18.51
N VAL A 23 10.94 -8.50 17.81
CA VAL A 23 9.60 -8.26 18.37
C VAL A 23 8.61 -9.26 17.81
N ASN A 24 8.05 -10.08 18.70
CA ASN A 24 7.15 -11.18 18.34
C ASN A 24 5.66 -10.82 18.40
N THR A 25 5.31 -9.62 18.90
CA THR A 25 3.92 -9.17 19.02
C THR A 25 3.68 -7.88 18.26
N ILE A 26 2.63 -7.90 17.43
CA ILE A 26 2.13 -6.74 16.71
C ILE A 26 0.78 -6.37 17.31
N ALA A 27 0.60 -5.09 17.63
CA ALA A 27 -0.68 -4.58 18.13
C ALA A 27 -1.62 -4.26 16.97
N GLY A 28 -2.93 -4.41 17.17
CA GLY A 28 -3.96 -4.10 16.18
C GLY A 28 -3.93 -2.65 15.74
N ARG A 29 -3.67 -1.70 16.66
CA ARG A 29 -3.42 -0.29 16.30
C ARG A 29 -2.27 -0.10 15.30
N GLU A 30 -1.21 -0.90 15.38
CA GLU A 30 -0.09 -0.85 14.43
C GLU A 30 -0.56 -1.31 13.06
N VAL A 31 -1.36 -2.38 13.00
CA VAL A 31 -1.93 -2.92 11.76
C VAL A 31 -2.93 -1.95 11.12
N ILE A 32 -3.77 -1.27 11.91
CA ILE A 32 -4.72 -0.28 11.40
C ILE A 32 -3.97 0.92 10.79
N VAL A 33 -2.97 1.45 11.50
CA VAL A 33 -2.16 2.57 10.99
C VAL A 33 -1.40 2.15 9.73
N LEU A 34 -0.82 0.94 9.73
CA LEU A 34 -0.15 0.39 8.56
C LEU A 34 -1.11 0.27 7.38
N ALA A 35 -2.30 -0.30 7.59
CA ALA A 35 -3.31 -0.46 6.56
C ALA A 35 -3.68 0.90 5.94
N LEU A 36 -3.97 1.91 6.76
CA LEU A 36 -4.25 3.27 6.28
C LEU A 36 -3.06 3.85 5.50
N ALA A 37 -1.84 3.71 6.02
CA ALA A 37 -0.63 4.21 5.37
C ALA A 37 -0.35 3.52 4.02
N THR A 38 -0.65 2.23 3.88
CA THR A 38 -0.56 1.52 2.60
C THR A 38 -1.58 1.98 1.58
N GLN A 39 -2.65 2.69 1.96
CA GLN A 39 -3.65 3.21 1.02
C GLN A 39 -3.50 4.71 0.78
N LEU A 40 -2.73 5.40 1.62
CA LEU A 40 -2.60 6.86 1.60
C LEU A 40 -2.26 7.44 0.21
N PRO A 41 -1.29 6.90 -0.55
CA PRO A 41 -0.95 7.49 -1.85
C PRO A 41 -2.12 7.46 -2.83
N ASP A 42 -2.80 6.32 -2.92
CA ASP A 42 -3.97 6.11 -3.77
C ASP A 42 -5.16 6.96 -3.33
N LEU A 43 -5.43 7.05 -2.03
CA LEU A 43 -6.53 7.85 -1.48
C LEU A 43 -6.34 9.35 -1.71
N VAL A 44 -5.13 9.82 -1.96
CA VAL A 44 -4.82 11.22 -2.25
C VAL A 44 -4.76 11.46 -3.76
N ASP A 45 -3.86 10.78 -4.46
CA ASP A 45 -3.55 11.13 -5.84
C ASP A 45 -4.63 10.65 -6.82
N LYS A 46 -5.31 9.52 -6.57
CA LYS A 46 -6.37 9.05 -7.47
C LYS A 46 -7.58 9.99 -7.45
N PRO A 47 -8.16 10.43 -6.31
CA PRO A 47 -9.24 11.42 -6.34
C PRO A 47 -8.81 12.77 -6.95
N LEU A 48 -7.61 13.25 -6.61
CA LEU A 48 -7.08 14.51 -7.15
C LEU A 48 -6.92 14.45 -8.68
N SER A 49 -6.59 13.29 -9.24
CA SER A 49 -6.45 13.12 -10.69
C SER A 49 -7.77 12.74 -11.38
N TRP A 50 -8.50 11.76 -10.86
CA TRP A 50 -9.62 11.12 -11.56
C TRP A 50 -10.94 11.86 -11.38
N SER A 51 -11.10 12.62 -10.28
CA SER A 51 -12.34 13.34 -9.98
C SER A 51 -12.18 14.85 -10.04
N LEU A 52 -11.03 15.36 -9.58
CA LEU A 52 -10.82 16.80 -9.43
C LEU A 52 -9.92 17.40 -10.52
N SER A 53 -9.34 16.56 -11.39
CA SER A 53 -8.48 16.98 -12.50
C SER A 53 -7.32 17.91 -12.09
N VAL A 54 -6.88 17.84 -10.84
CA VAL A 54 -5.77 18.62 -10.29
C VAL A 54 -4.44 18.15 -10.86
N PHE A 55 -4.31 16.83 -11.08
CA PHE A 55 -3.13 16.22 -11.68
C PHE A 55 -3.49 15.42 -12.93
N PRO A 56 -2.63 15.44 -13.97
CA PRO A 56 -2.89 14.70 -15.19
C PRO A 56 -2.97 13.18 -14.95
N SER A 57 -2.12 12.65 -14.04
CA SER A 57 -2.07 11.23 -13.71
C SER A 57 -2.38 10.98 -12.23
N GLY A 58 -2.80 9.75 -11.92
CA GLY A 58 -3.00 9.28 -10.53
C GLY A 58 -1.71 9.05 -9.75
N TYR A 59 -0.55 9.42 -10.29
CA TYR A 59 0.75 9.41 -9.63
C TYR A 59 1.26 10.85 -9.54
N ALA A 60 1.21 11.44 -8.34
CA ALA A 60 1.53 12.83 -8.11
C ALA A 60 2.19 13.03 -6.73
N VAL A 61 1.63 13.90 -5.90
CA VAL A 61 2.26 14.36 -4.66
C VAL A 61 2.43 13.23 -3.63
N ALA A 62 1.45 12.36 -3.46
CA ALA A 62 1.50 11.33 -2.44
C ALA A 62 2.29 10.08 -2.87
N HIS A 63 2.42 9.83 -4.17
CA HIS A 63 3.33 8.83 -4.74
C HIS A 63 4.77 9.34 -4.91
N SER A 64 5.03 10.63 -4.67
CA SER A 64 6.36 11.22 -4.80
C SER A 64 7.33 10.71 -3.74
N VAL A 65 8.50 10.21 -4.14
CA VAL A 65 9.59 9.87 -3.22
C VAL A 65 10.10 11.11 -2.47
N PHE A 66 10.06 12.29 -3.10
CA PHE A 66 10.50 13.55 -2.50
C PHE A 66 9.56 14.03 -1.40
N VAL A 67 8.34 13.49 -1.34
CA VAL A 67 7.35 13.76 -0.28
C VAL A 67 7.30 12.60 0.72
N ALA A 68 7.13 11.38 0.22
CA ALA A 68 6.95 10.18 1.02
C ALA A 68 8.16 9.86 1.90
N VAL A 69 9.39 10.08 1.43
CA VAL A 69 10.59 9.79 2.23
C VAL A 69 10.73 10.75 3.41
N PRO A 70 10.75 12.09 3.22
CA PRO A 70 10.81 13.01 4.35
C PRO A 70 9.64 12.85 5.33
N LEU A 71 8.41 12.69 4.84
CA LEU A 71 7.24 12.57 5.72
C LEU A 71 7.17 11.22 6.45
N GLY A 72 7.60 10.12 5.81
CA GLY A 72 7.76 8.83 6.47
C GLY A 72 8.78 8.90 7.61
N LEU A 73 9.94 9.53 7.37
CA LEU A 73 10.96 9.75 8.41
C LEU A 73 10.44 10.66 9.52
N ALA A 74 9.71 11.73 9.18
CA ALA A 74 9.08 12.61 10.16
C ALA A 74 8.07 11.85 11.03
N ALA A 75 7.24 10.98 10.44
CA ALA A 75 6.30 10.15 11.19
C ALA A 75 7.02 9.20 12.16
N LEU A 76 8.14 8.60 11.75
CA LEU A 76 8.98 7.80 12.64
C LEU A 76 9.56 8.64 13.78
N ALA A 77 10.10 9.83 13.49
CA ALA A 77 10.67 10.74 14.49
C ALA A 77 9.62 11.26 15.49
N VAL A 78 8.43 11.61 15.01
CA VAL A 78 7.28 11.98 15.86
C VAL A 78 6.87 10.79 16.72
N GLY A 79 6.77 9.60 16.14
CA GLY A 79 6.50 8.37 16.88
C GLY A 79 7.53 8.17 18.01
N TRP A 80 8.82 8.36 17.73
CA TRP A 80 9.86 8.26 18.74
C TRP A 80 9.72 9.30 19.84
N LYS A 81 9.48 10.58 19.49
CA LYS A 81 9.31 11.68 20.45
C LYS A 81 8.16 11.47 21.44
N TYR A 82 7.08 10.82 21.01
CA TYR A 82 5.87 10.62 21.83
C TYR A 82 5.70 9.19 22.36
N ASP A 83 6.77 8.38 22.35
CA ASP A 83 6.75 6.96 22.78
C ASP A 83 5.71 6.10 22.01
N ARG A 84 5.50 6.45 20.74
CA ARG A 84 4.64 5.77 19.76
C ARG A 84 5.44 5.32 18.54
N VAL A 85 6.72 4.97 18.70
CA VAL A 85 7.65 4.65 17.60
C VAL A 85 7.10 3.57 16.67
N ARG A 86 6.34 2.61 17.20
CA ARG A 86 5.72 1.52 16.43
C ARG A 86 4.67 2.01 15.42
N LEU A 87 3.92 3.05 15.79
CA LEU A 87 2.95 3.69 14.88
C LEU A 87 3.66 4.51 13.82
N GLY A 88 4.71 5.25 14.19
CA GLY A 88 5.55 5.96 13.24
C GLY A 88 6.20 5.02 12.21
N LEU A 89 6.69 3.87 12.67
CA LEU A 89 7.21 2.81 11.81
C LEU A 89 6.13 2.22 10.89
N ALA A 90 4.90 2.05 11.37
CA ALA A 90 3.78 1.58 10.56
C ALA A 90 3.45 2.56 9.43
N VAL A 91 3.47 3.87 9.70
CA VAL A 91 3.31 4.89 8.65
C VAL A 91 4.44 4.82 7.62
N LEU A 92 5.69 4.79 8.09
CA LEU A 92 6.87 4.75 7.22
C LEU A 92 6.85 3.51 6.32
N VAL A 93 6.70 2.32 6.89
CA VAL A 93 6.68 1.06 6.14
C VAL A 93 5.48 1.01 5.21
N GLY A 94 4.28 1.40 5.69
CA GLY A 94 3.06 1.37 4.88
C GLY A 94 3.16 2.27 3.65
N TRP A 95 3.55 3.52 3.83
CA TRP A 95 3.68 4.47 2.73
C TRP A 95 4.80 4.05 1.76
N TRP A 96 5.99 3.71 2.25
CA TRP A 96 7.11 3.38 1.36
C TRP A 96 6.88 2.05 0.63
N SER A 97 6.28 1.06 1.30
CA SER A 97 5.91 -0.20 0.65
C SER A 97 4.91 0.01 -0.48
N HIS A 98 4.03 1.00 -0.40
CA HIS A 98 3.12 1.35 -1.49
C HIS A 98 3.90 1.74 -2.76
N LEU A 99 4.80 2.73 -2.64
CA LEU A 99 5.63 3.23 -3.74
C LEU A 99 6.48 2.11 -4.34
N VAL A 100 7.16 1.34 -3.48
CA VAL A 100 7.98 0.19 -3.92
C VAL A 100 7.12 -0.83 -4.64
N GLY A 101 5.93 -1.13 -4.11
CA GLY A 101 4.99 -2.06 -4.71
C GLY A 101 4.58 -1.66 -6.12
N ASP A 102 4.26 -0.39 -6.35
CA ASP A 102 3.92 0.10 -7.70
C ASP A 102 5.07 -0.02 -8.69
N VAL A 103 6.28 0.35 -8.27
CA VAL A 103 7.47 0.23 -9.11
C VAL A 103 7.75 -1.24 -9.42
N MET A 104 7.73 -2.11 -8.40
CA MET A 104 7.98 -3.54 -8.55
C MET A 104 6.94 -4.21 -9.44
N LEU A 105 5.65 -3.97 -9.22
CA LEU A 105 4.60 -4.56 -10.04
C LEU A 105 4.77 -4.14 -11.50
N ALA A 106 5.03 -2.86 -11.76
CA ALA A 106 5.26 -2.38 -13.13
C ALA A 106 6.47 -3.02 -13.79
N VAL A 107 7.57 -3.24 -13.06
CA VAL A 107 8.74 -3.97 -13.59
C VAL A 107 8.36 -5.41 -13.91
N LEU A 108 7.65 -6.09 -13.01
CA LEU A 108 7.28 -7.50 -13.16
C LEU A 108 6.27 -7.75 -14.29
N THR A 109 5.37 -6.80 -14.55
CA THR A 109 4.36 -6.90 -15.62
C THR A 109 4.82 -6.29 -16.93
N GLY A 110 6.06 -5.80 -17.02
CA GLY A 110 6.57 -5.09 -18.21
C GLY A 110 5.86 -3.76 -18.48
N GLY A 111 5.21 -3.18 -17.47
CA GLY A 111 4.46 -1.94 -17.58
C GLY A 111 5.36 -0.72 -17.82
N ALA A 112 4.83 0.25 -18.56
CA ALA A 112 5.49 1.54 -18.76
C ALA A 112 5.66 2.31 -17.44
N TYR A 113 6.54 3.31 -17.45
CA TYR A 113 6.71 4.30 -16.38
C TYR A 113 7.13 3.75 -15.01
N THR A 114 8.00 2.73 -14.95
CA THR A 114 8.41 2.03 -13.72
C THR A 114 8.81 2.97 -12.58
N VAL A 115 10.04 3.49 -12.59
CA VAL A 115 10.56 4.39 -11.53
C VAL A 115 9.95 5.79 -11.65
N THR A 116 9.57 6.22 -12.85
CA THR A 116 9.03 7.56 -13.09
C THR A 116 7.71 7.84 -12.36
N ARG A 117 6.96 6.81 -11.94
CA ARG A 117 5.77 6.93 -11.07
C ARG A 117 6.02 7.66 -9.75
N VAL A 118 7.24 7.60 -9.22
CA VAL A 118 7.56 8.17 -7.90
C VAL A 118 8.40 9.45 -7.98
N LEU A 119 8.61 10.00 -9.18
CA LEU A 119 9.52 11.12 -9.41
C LEU A 119 8.82 12.47 -9.57
N TRP A 120 7.52 12.57 -9.32
CA TRP A 120 6.84 13.87 -9.26
C TRP A 120 7.51 14.77 -8.20
N PRO A 121 7.78 16.07 -8.44
CA PRO A 121 7.38 16.85 -9.61
C PRO A 121 8.43 16.88 -10.74
N VAL A 122 9.58 16.21 -10.57
CA VAL A 122 10.66 16.18 -11.57
C VAL A 122 10.20 15.51 -12.86
N VAL A 123 9.38 14.46 -12.74
CA VAL A 123 8.71 13.82 -13.87
C VAL A 123 7.20 13.87 -13.63
N VAL A 124 6.48 14.44 -14.59
CA VAL A 124 5.01 14.44 -14.61
C VAL A 124 4.56 13.43 -15.65
N LEU A 125 3.86 12.38 -15.22
CA LEU A 125 3.33 11.38 -16.14
C LEU A 125 2.18 11.96 -16.97
N PRO A 126 2.07 11.58 -18.26
CA PRO A 126 0.94 11.98 -19.08
C PRO A 126 -0.36 11.45 -18.46
N GLY A 127 -1.45 12.18 -18.65
CA GLY A 127 -2.73 11.74 -18.16
C GLY A 127 -3.23 10.50 -18.90
N SER A 128 -3.79 9.54 -18.17
CA SER A 128 -4.57 8.46 -18.79
C SER A 128 -5.98 8.96 -19.05
N HIS A 129 -6.56 8.54 -20.19
CA HIS A 129 -7.96 8.70 -20.61
C HIS A 129 -8.67 9.86 -19.89
N SER A 130 -8.38 11.09 -20.33
CA SER A 130 -8.74 12.33 -19.64
C SER A 130 -10.24 12.54 -19.41
N GLU A 131 -11.08 11.77 -20.11
CA GLU A 131 -12.54 11.94 -20.07
C GLU A 131 -13.28 10.95 -19.16
N LEU A 132 -12.59 9.92 -18.62
CA LEU A 132 -13.25 8.91 -17.78
C LEU A 132 -13.40 9.42 -16.33
N SER A 133 -14.61 9.27 -15.79
CA SER A 133 -14.91 9.47 -14.37
C SER A 133 -14.17 8.46 -13.49
N PHE A 134 -14.18 8.69 -12.17
CA PHE A 134 -13.57 7.79 -11.19
C PHE A 134 -14.09 6.35 -11.33
N VAL A 135 -15.41 6.18 -11.44
CA VAL A 135 -16.04 4.85 -11.53
C VAL A 135 -15.65 4.16 -12.83
N GLU A 136 -15.64 4.89 -13.96
CA GLU A 136 -15.24 4.34 -15.24
C GLU A 136 -13.77 3.91 -15.26
N LYS A 137 -12.87 4.71 -14.67
CA LYS A 137 -11.46 4.31 -14.50
C LYS A 137 -11.33 3.07 -13.63
N PHE A 138 -12.09 2.99 -12.54
CA PHE A 138 -12.09 1.80 -11.67
C PHE A 138 -12.55 0.56 -12.45
N VAL A 139 -13.70 0.64 -13.14
CA VAL A 139 -14.22 -0.47 -13.96
C VAL A 139 -13.25 -0.87 -15.06
N TYR A 140 -12.63 0.11 -15.73
CA TYR A 140 -11.61 -0.12 -16.75
C TYR A 140 -10.43 -0.93 -16.21
N TYR A 141 -9.82 -0.51 -15.09
CA TYR A 141 -8.68 -1.23 -14.51
C TYR A 141 -9.04 -2.61 -13.96
N VAL A 142 -10.27 -2.81 -13.48
CA VAL A 142 -10.76 -4.14 -13.09
C VAL A 142 -10.95 -5.03 -14.32
N GLY A 143 -11.48 -4.49 -15.43
CA GLY A 143 -11.63 -5.20 -16.70
C GLY A 143 -10.28 -5.67 -17.25
N GLU A 144 -9.31 -4.76 -17.36
CA GLU A 144 -7.93 -5.07 -17.77
C GLU A 144 -7.31 -6.17 -16.91
N PHE A 145 -7.54 -6.14 -15.61
CA PHE A 145 -7.05 -7.18 -14.71
C PHE A 145 -7.70 -8.55 -14.97
N ILE A 146 -9.01 -8.61 -15.19
CA ILE A 146 -9.73 -9.85 -15.48
C ILE A 146 -9.26 -10.44 -16.81
N GLU A 147 -9.09 -9.60 -17.84
CA GLU A 147 -8.55 -10.02 -19.13
C GLU A 147 -7.13 -10.57 -19.00
N LEU A 148 -6.27 -9.87 -18.27
CA LEU A 148 -4.90 -10.31 -18.00
C LEU A 148 -4.89 -11.65 -17.24
N LEU A 149 -5.81 -11.86 -16.31
CA LEU A 149 -5.96 -13.11 -15.56
C LEU A 149 -6.45 -14.26 -16.44
N GLY A 150 -7.27 -13.98 -17.46
CA GLY A 150 -7.74 -14.95 -18.45
C GLY A 150 -6.73 -15.27 -19.56
N SER A 151 -5.64 -14.51 -19.65
CA SER A 151 -4.59 -14.72 -20.66
C SER A 151 -3.71 -15.94 -20.36
N SER A 152 -2.80 -16.28 -21.28
CA SER A 152 -1.77 -17.30 -21.05
C SER A 152 -0.82 -16.96 -19.89
N ALA A 153 -0.71 -15.68 -19.50
CA ALA A 153 0.03 -15.24 -18.32
C ALA A 153 -0.77 -15.37 -17.01
N GLY A 154 -2.04 -15.75 -17.08
CA GLY A 154 -2.98 -15.82 -15.96
C GLY A 154 -2.45 -16.49 -14.69
N PRO A 155 -1.83 -17.68 -14.76
CA PRO A 155 -1.24 -18.33 -13.58
C PRO A 155 -0.16 -17.48 -12.87
N TYR A 156 0.68 -16.79 -13.65
CA TYR A 156 1.72 -15.91 -13.10
C TYR A 156 1.11 -14.66 -12.47
N VAL A 157 0.11 -14.07 -13.14
CA VAL A 157 -0.64 -12.91 -12.63
C VAL A 157 -1.33 -13.28 -11.32
N PHE A 158 -1.98 -14.45 -11.26
CA PHE A 158 -2.59 -14.97 -10.04
C PHE A 158 -1.55 -15.08 -8.91
N ALA A 159 -0.40 -15.70 -9.17
CA ALA A 159 0.66 -15.85 -8.18
C ALA A 159 1.19 -14.49 -7.67
N ILE A 160 1.39 -13.51 -8.54
CA ILE A 160 1.87 -12.16 -8.18
C ILE A 160 0.86 -11.41 -7.30
N TYR A 161 -0.43 -11.48 -7.62
CA TYR A 161 -1.45 -10.72 -6.89
C TYR A 161 -1.93 -11.41 -5.60
N PHE A 162 -1.99 -12.75 -5.58
CA PHE A 162 -2.53 -13.51 -4.44
C PHE A 162 -1.45 -14.19 -3.59
N GLY A 163 -0.23 -14.39 -4.10
CA GLY A 163 0.90 -14.94 -3.32
C GLY A 163 1.27 -14.07 -2.10
N PRO A 164 1.47 -12.74 -2.26
CA PRO A 164 1.70 -11.86 -1.13
C PRO A 164 0.54 -11.83 -0.14
N LEU A 165 -0.70 -11.96 -0.63
CA LEU A 165 -1.90 -12.01 0.22
C LEU A 165 -1.92 -13.27 1.08
N LEU A 166 -1.61 -14.43 0.50
CA LEU A 166 -1.48 -15.68 1.24
C LEU A 166 -0.36 -15.59 2.29
N LEU A 167 0.80 -15.05 1.91
CA LEU A 167 1.91 -14.85 2.85
C LEU A 167 1.52 -13.88 3.99
N ALA A 168 0.83 -12.79 3.66
CA ALA A 168 0.31 -11.85 4.66
C ALA A 168 -0.66 -12.55 5.63
N ALA A 169 -1.56 -13.40 5.13
CA ALA A 169 -2.47 -14.17 5.97
C ALA A 169 -1.74 -15.13 6.91
N ILE A 170 -0.72 -15.84 6.41
CA ILE A 170 0.13 -16.73 7.23
C ILE A 170 0.85 -15.94 8.32
N LEU A 171 1.49 -14.82 7.96
CA LEU A 171 2.18 -13.96 8.93
C LEU A 171 1.20 -13.36 9.94
N TRP A 172 0.00 -12.98 9.50
CA TRP A 172 -1.02 -12.39 10.37
C TRP A 172 -1.51 -13.37 11.42
N LEU A 173 -1.72 -14.64 11.04
CA LEU A 173 -1.99 -15.70 12.00
C LEU A 173 -0.79 -15.95 12.92
N ALA A 174 0.43 -15.96 12.38
CA ALA A 174 1.66 -16.13 13.17
C ALA A 174 1.96 -14.96 14.12
N ASP A 175 1.42 -13.77 13.86
CA ASP A 175 1.47 -12.58 14.73
C ASP A 175 0.32 -12.58 15.76
N GLY A 176 -0.48 -13.65 15.77
CA GLY A 176 -1.59 -13.88 16.70
C GLY A 176 -2.86 -13.13 16.34
N ALA A 177 -3.14 -12.96 15.04
CA ALA A 177 -4.34 -12.33 14.52
C ALA A 177 -4.62 -10.94 15.14
N PRO A 178 -3.65 -10.00 15.08
CA PRO A 178 -3.83 -8.66 15.63
C PRO A 178 -5.08 -7.98 15.03
N VAL A 179 -5.68 -7.04 15.76
CA VAL A 179 -7.04 -6.51 15.57
C VAL A 179 -8.12 -7.49 16.00
N VAL A 180 -8.17 -8.71 15.46
CA VAL A 180 -9.20 -9.70 15.85
C VAL A 180 -9.01 -10.13 17.30
N ARG A 181 -7.77 -10.42 17.70
CA ARG A 181 -7.43 -10.71 19.11
C ARG A 181 -7.89 -9.60 20.04
N GLU A 182 -7.59 -8.34 19.71
CA GLU A 182 -7.93 -7.20 20.56
C GLU A 182 -9.45 -6.96 20.65
N LEU A 183 -10.18 -7.16 19.54
CA LEU A 183 -11.65 -7.10 19.55
C LEU A 183 -12.26 -8.23 20.36
N TRP A 184 -11.70 -9.43 20.27
CA TRP A 184 -12.13 -10.59 21.06
C TRP A 184 -11.88 -10.35 22.55
N ASP A 185 -10.68 -9.90 22.92
CA ASP A 185 -10.32 -9.61 24.31
C ASP A 185 -11.24 -8.53 24.90
N TRP A 186 -11.55 -7.47 24.14
CA TRP A 186 -12.50 -6.44 24.55
C TRP A 186 -13.93 -6.96 24.73
N ALA A 187 -14.38 -7.85 23.85
CA ALA A 187 -15.72 -8.44 23.95
C ALA A 187 -15.84 -9.46 25.09
N ALA A 188 -14.75 -10.17 25.40
CA ALA A 188 -14.70 -11.16 26.47
C ALA A 188 -14.58 -10.51 27.87
N ASP A 189 -13.95 -9.33 27.95
CA ASP A 189 -13.79 -8.59 29.21
C ASP A 189 -13.84 -7.05 28.97
N PRO A 190 -15.06 -6.47 28.89
CA PRO A 190 -15.24 -5.04 28.67
C PRO A 190 -14.99 -4.27 29.98
N HIS A 191 -13.73 -3.96 30.27
CA HIS A 191 -13.31 -3.06 31.34
C HIS A 191 -13.15 -1.61 30.86
#